data_AF-A0A0H2TZ12-F1
#
_entry.id   AF-A0A0H2TZ12-F1
#
_cell.length_a   1.000
_cell.length_b   1.000
_cell.length_c   1.000
_cell.angle_alpha   90.00
_cell.angle_beta   90.00
_cell.angle_gamma   90.00
#
_symmetry.space_group_name_H-M   'P 1'
#
loop_
_entity.id
_entity.type
_entity.pdbx_description
1 polymer ?
#
loop_
_entity_poly.entity_id
_entity_poly.type
_entity_poly.pdbx_seq_one_letter_code
_entity_poly.pdbx_strand_id
1 'polypeptide(L)'
;MELSPTASWEQVGDRYYRKVQLYTAVFDQDLDLDNYVVAGAPDGGAVALYLDENKLVEYRAGKARKPSIDVYSCAGKLLRSIPWDKGSVRGLGWSEDERLLVVTRDGTVRCYYGLQHDFTQFSLGHG
;
A
#
# COMPACT_ATOMS: atom_id res chain seq x y z
N MET A 1 39.50 0.86 5.10
CA MET A 1 39.35 0.13 6.38
C MET A 1 37.99 -0.50 6.35
N GLU A 2 37.89 -1.83 6.39
CA GLU A 2 36.59 -2.47 6.60
C GLU A 2 36.12 -2.18 8.02
N LEU A 3 34.87 -1.72 8.14
CA LEU A 3 34.21 -1.56 9.42
C LEU A 3 33.99 -2.96 10.03
N SER A 4 34.15 -3.07 11.35
CA SER A 4 33.82 -4.30 12.08
C SER A 4 32.42 -4.80 11.69
N PRO A 5 32.19 -6.10 11.50
CA PRO A 5 30.86 -6.65 11.17
C PRO A 5 29.78 -6.33 12.22
N THR A 6 30.18 -5.89 13.41
CA THR A 6 29.29 -5.41 14.49
C THR A 6 29.07 -3.89 14.51
N ALA A 7 29.74 -3.13 13.65
CA ALA A 7 29.73 -1.66 13.70
C ALA A 7 28.34 -1.04 13.41
N SER A 8 27.45 -1.79 12.75
CA SER A 8 26.06 -1.38 12.47
C SER A 8 25.04 -1.92 13.49
N TRP A 9 25.50 -2.64 14.51
CA TRP A 9 24.64 -3.17 15.57
C TRP A 9 24.63 -2.23 16.77
N GLU A 10 23.43 -1.84 17.18
CA GLU A 10 23.18 -0.99 18.33
C GLU A 10 22.55 -1.81 19.44
N GLN A 11 23.01 -1.61 20.68
CA GLN A 11 22.42 -2.25 21.85
C GLN A 11 21.17 -1.47 22.28
N VAL A 12 20.04 -2.16 22.36
CA VAL A 12 18.78 -1.63 22.90
C VAL A 12 18.33 -2.57 24.02
N GLY A 13 18.53 -2.13 25.27
CA GLY A 13 18.30 -2.96 26.45
C GLY A 13 19.29 -4.13 26.54
N ASP A 14 18.76 -5.35 26.55
CA ASP A 14 19.50 -6.61 26.63
C ASP A 14 19.79 -7.26 25.26
N ARG A 15 19.43 -6.59 24.16
CA ARG A 15 19.53 -7.12 22.79
C ARG A 15 20.26 -6.17 21.86
N TYR A 16 20.83 -6.73 20.79
CA TYR A 16 21.44 -5.96 19.71
C TYR A 16 20.54 -5.98 18.49
N TYR A 17 20.38 -4.82 17.86
CA TYR A 17 19.61 -4.63 16.64
C TYR A 17 20.50 -3.97 15.59
N ARG A 18 20.25 -4.27 14.31
CA ARG A 18 20.83 -3.50 13.20
C ARG A 18 19.74 -3.09 12.24
N LYS A 19 19.86 -1.88 11.70
CA LYS A 19 19.02 -1.43 10.59
C LYS A 19 19.75 -1.68 9.28
N VAL A 20 19.18 -2.52 8.43
CA VAL A 20 19.68 -2.74 7.07
C VAL A 20 18.78 -1.95 6.12
N GLN A 21 19.32 -0.90 5.52
CA GLN A 21 18.61 -0.16 4.47
C GLN A 21 18.64 -1.01 3.19
N LEU A 22 17.47 -1.43 2.71
CA LEU A 22 17.36 -2.24 1.48
C LEU A 22 17.19 -1.37 0.22
N TYR A 23 16.38 -0.32 0.31
CA TYR A 23 16.07 0.58 -0.81
C TYR A 23 16.11 2.04 -0.38
N THR A 24 16.56 2.93 -1.24
CA THR A 24 16.57 4.39 -1.01
C THR A 24 15.74 5.09 -2.07
N ALA A 25 15.10 6.21 -1.71
CA ALA A 25 14.27 6.99 -2.65
C ALA A 25 13.25 6.12 -3.42
N VAL A 26 12.53 5.31 -2.65
CA VAL A 26 11.66 4.23 -3.11
C VAL A 26 10.53 4.76 -4.00
N PHE A 27 9.87 5.84 -3.58
CA PHE A 27 8.82 6.49 -4.35
C PHE A 27 9.33 7.77 -5.02
N ASP A 28 8.73 8.12 -6.15
CA ASP A 28 8.98 9.39 -6.82
C ASP A 28 8.69 10.58 -5.88
N GLN A 29 9.50 11.64 -5.97
CA GLN A 29 9.41 12.78 -5.05
C GLN A 29 8.06 13.53 -5.13
N ASP A 30 7.31 13.36 -6.21
CA ASP A 30 6.00 13.97 -6.41
C ASP A 30 4.85 13.09 -5.89
N LEU A 31 5.13 11.87 -5.42
CA LEU A 31 4.17 11.00 -4.75
C LEU A 31 4.17 11.26 -3.25
N ASP A 32 3.29 12.17 -2.83
CA ASP A 32 3.06 12.44 -1.41
C ASP A 32 2.09 11.41 -0.81
N LEU A 33 2.64 10.46 -0.05
CA LEU A 33 1.91 9.36 0.59
C LEU A 33 0.86 9.84 1.59
N ASP A 34 0.98 11.06 2.13
CA ASP A 34 -0.03 11.61 3.03
C ASP A 34 -1.36 11.79 2.30
N ASN A 35 -1.40 11.90 0.97
CA ASN A 35 -2.66 11.99 0.23
C ASN A 35 -3.36 10.64 0.02
N TYR A 36 -2.81 9.53 0.52
CA TYR A 36 -3.29 8.19 0.22
C TYR A 36 -3.63 7.38 1.48
N VAL A 37 -4.63 6.51 1.35
CA VAL A 37 -4.79 5.32 2.18
C VAL A 37 -3.73 4.32 1.74
N VAL A 38 -2.86 3.92 2.66
CA VAL A 38 -1.72 3.03 2.41
C VAL A 38 -1.91 1.72 3.15
N ALA A 39 -1.72 0.59 2.45
CA ALA A 39 -1.71 -0.73 3.06
C ALA A 39 -0.54 -1.56 2.54
N GLY A 40 0.34 -2.03 3.43
CA GLY A 40 1.43 -2.94 3.11
C GLY A 40 1.01 -4.40 3.27
N ALA A 41 1.42 -5.25 2.34
CA ALA A 41 1.25 -6.69 2.45
C ALA A 41 2.21 -7.27 3.52
N PRO A 42 1.89 -8.46 4.07
CA PRO A 42 2.79 -9.18 4.97
C PRO A 42 4.18 -9.44 4.37
N ASP A 43 5.14 -9.79 5.23
CA ASP A 43 6.46 -10.33 4.86
C ASP A 43 7.30 -9.50 3.86
N GLY A 44 7.04 -8.19 3.79
CA GLY A 44 7.74 -7.28 2.88
C GLY A 44 7.22 -7.32 1.44
N GLY A 45 5.98 -7.79 1.25
CA GLY A 45 5.28 -7.81 -0.03
C GLY A 45 4.92 -6.42 -0.57
N ALA A 46 3.87 -6.38 -1.41
CA ALA A 46 3.46 -5.18 -2.12
C ALA A 46 2.82 -4.11 -1.21
N VAL A 47 2.75 -2.86 -1.70
CA VAL A 47 2.10 -1.73 -1.04
C VAL A 47 0.96 -1.23 -1.92
N ALA A 48 -0.26 -1.20 -1.40
CA ALA A 48 -1.43 -0.65 -2.08
C ALA A 48 -1.68 0.79 -1.63
N LEU A 49 -1.96 1.66 -2.60
CA LEU A 49 -2.28 3.07 -2.44
C LEU A 49 -3.64 3.38 -3.06
N TYR A 50 -4.51 4.04 -2.30
CA TYR A 50 -5.75 4.62 -2.80
C TYR A 50 -5.83 6.07 -2.39
N LEU A 51 -6.24 6.96 -3.30
CA LEU A 51 -6.33 8.39 -2.99
C LEU A 51 -7.36 8.61 -1.87
N ASP A 52 -6.95 9.23 -0.77
CA ASP A 52 -7.86 9.49 0.35
C ASP A 52 -8.83 10.62 -0.03
N GLU A 53 -10.08 10.24 -0.29
CA GLU A 53 -11.14 11.15 -0.69
C GLU A 53 -11.51 12.17 0.41
N ASN A 54 -11.08 11.95 1.66
CA ASN A 54 -11.30 12.91 2.76
C ASN A 54 -10.21 13.99 2.82
N LYS A 55 -9.12 13.84 2.07
CA LYS A 55 -8.02 14.80 2.03
C LYS A 55 -8.19 15.73 0.82
N LEU A 56 -8.04 17.02 1.07
CA LEU A 56 -7.99 18.02 0.01
C LEU A 56 -6.64 17.90 -0.69
N VAL A 57 -6.62 17.20 -1.81
CA VAL A 57 -5.43 17.08 -2.66
C VAL A 57 -5.44 18.23 -3.64
N GLU A 58 -4.28 18.88 -3.83
CA GLU A 58 -4.14 19.95 -4.81
C GLU A 58 -4.58 19.47 -6.20
N TYR A 59 -5.59 20.13 -6.76
CA TYR A 59 -6.08 19.83 -8.09
C TYR A 59 -5.03 20.25 -9.12
N ARG A 60 -4.28 19.29 -9.66
CA ARG A 60 -3.38 19.52 -10.80
C ARG A 60 -4.21 19.61 -12.08
N ALA A 61 -4.44 20.84 -12.57
CA ALA A 61 -5.19 21.10 -13.80
C ALA A 61 -4.62 20.28 -14.98
N GLY A 62 -5.49 19.51 -15.66
CA GLY A 62 -5.14 18.71 -16.85
C GLY A 62 -5.08 17.19 -16.66
N LYS A 63 -5.18 16.67 -15.43
CA LYS A 63 -5.32 15.22 -15.17
C LYS A 63 -6.60 14.95 -14.38
N ALA A 64 -7.72 14.74 -15.06
CA ALA A 64 -8.85 14.04 -14.46
C ALA A 64 -8.41 12.59 -14.18
N ARG A 65 -7.89 12.33 -12.98
CA ARG A 65 -7.41 10.99 -12.60
C ARG A 65 -8.64 10.13 -12.33
N LYS A 66 -8.88 9.12 -13.18
CA LYS A 66 -9.85 8.07 -12.87
C LYS A 66 -9.43 7.43 -11.54
N PRO A 67 -10.36 7.20 -10.59
CA PRO A 67 -9.99 6.56 -9.33
C PRO A 67 -9.35 5.21 -9.61
N SER A 68 -8.26 4.92 -8.90
CA SER A 68 -7.52 3.67 -9.03
C SER A 68 -6.93 3.27 -7.69
N ILE A 69 -6.68 1.98 -7.54
CA ILE A 69 -5.86 1.43 -6.46
C ILE A 69 -4.54 1.02 -7.10
N ASP A 70 -3.49 1.74 -6.75
CA ASP A 70 -2.15 1.55 -7.31
C ASP A 70 -1.35 0.65 -6.37
N VAL A 71 -0.77 -0.41 -6.91
CA VAL A 71 -0.02 -1.43 -6.16
C VAL A 71 1.44 -1.35 -6.57
N TYR A 72 2.29 -1.08 -5.61
CA TYR A 72 3.73 -0.88 -5.74
C TYR A 72 4.50 -2.03 -5.11
N SER A 73 5.72 -2.29 -5.55
CA SER A 73 6.66 -3.11 -4.79
C SER A 73 7.14 -2.33 -3.56
N CYS A 74 7.76 -3.03 -2.61
CA CYS A 74 8.49 -2.39 -1.50
C CYS A 74 9.70 -1.56 -1.94
N ALA A 75 10.13 -1.70 -3.21
CA ALA A 75 11.11 -0.85 -3.88
C ALA A 75 10.47 0.31 -4.67
N GLY A 76 9.15 0.51 -4.54
CA GLY A 76 8.39 1.65 -5.07
C GLY A 76 8.22 1.67 -6.58
N LYS A 77 8.42 0.51 -7.22
CA LYS A 77 8.02 0.30 -8.61
C LYS A 77 6.52 0.04 -8.66
N LEU A 78 5.79 0.80 -9.49
CA LEU A 78 4.39 0.50 -9.79
C LEU A 78 4.30 -0.88 -10.46
N LEU A 79 3.65 -1.83 -9.78
CA LEU A 79 3.41 -3.18 -10.30
C LEU A 79 2.09 -3.23 -11.06
N ARG A 80 1.06 -2.55 -10.53
CA ARG A 80 -0.30 -2.60 -11.08
C ARG A 80 -1.09 -1.35 -10.71
N SER A 81 -2.01 -0.96 -11.58
CA SER A 81 -3.08 -0.02 -11.26
C SER A 81 -4.43 -0.71 -11.52
N ILE A 82 -5.27 -0.80 -10.50
CA ILE A 82 -6.61 -1.39 -10.58
C ILE A 82 -7.61 -0.23 -10.73
N PRO A 83 -8.30 -0.11 -11.87
CA PRO A 83 -9.34 0.90 -12.03
C PRO A 83 -10.43 0.72 -10.97
N TRP A 84 -10.86 1.84 -10.37
CA TRP A 84 -11.84 1.83 -9.30
C TRP A 84 -13.06 2.67 -9.66
N ASP A 85 -14.23 2.03 -9.69
CA ASP A 85 -15.50 2.64 -10.09
C ASP A 85 -16.66 2.21 -9.15
N LYS A 86 -16.34 1.66 -7.98
CA LYS A 86 -17.30 0.98 -7.09
C LYS A 86 -17.66 1.80 -5.84
N GLY A 87 -17.62 3.12 -5.97
CA GLY A 87 -17.88 4.06 -4.89
C GLY A 87 -16.70 4.24 -3.93
N SER A 88 -16.92 4.97 -2.86
CA SER A 88 -15.88 5.35 -1.91
C SER A 88 -15.29 4.16 -1.16
N VAL A 89 -13.96 4.05 -1.17
CA VAL A 89 -13.22 3.09 -0.34
C VAL A 89 -13.20 3.59 1.11
N ARG A 90 -13.56 2.72 2.05
CA ARG A 90 -13.43 2.96 3.49
C ARG A 90 -12.05 2.56 4.01
N GLY A 91 -11.46 1.51 3.44
CA GLY A 91 -10.14 1.03 3.81
C GLY A 91 -9.58 -0.02 2.85
N LEU A 92 -8.27 -0.20 2.94
CA LEU A 92 -7.50 -1.24 2.25
C LEU A 92 -6.84 -2.15 3.28
N GLY A 93 -6.61 -3.41 2.91
CA GLY A 93 -5.85 -4.34 3.74
C GLY A 93 -5.33 -5.51 2.92
N TRP A 94 -4.47 -6.31 3.54
CA TRP A 94 -3.96 -7.53 2.95
C TRP A 94 -4.28 -8.70 3.87
N SER A 95 -4.63 -9.83 3.27
CA SER A 95 -4.71 -11.10 3.98
C SER A 95 -3.31 -11.68 4.20
N GLU A 96 -3.21 -12.68 5.08
CA GLU A 96 -1.96 -13.40 5.35
C GLU A 96 -1.39 -14.08 4.11
N ASP A 97 -2.24 -14.49 3.16
CA ASP A 97 -1.83 -15.08 1.89
C ASP A 97 -1.76 -14.06 0.74
N GLU A 98 -1.44 -12.80 1.06
CA GLU A 98 -1.15 -11.69 0.15
C GLU A 98 -2.29 -11.33 -0.83
N ARG A 99 -3.56 -11.59 -0.47
CA ARG A 99 -4.71 -11.08 -1.23
C ARG A 99 -5.05 -9.66 -0.77
N LEU A 100 -5.19 -8.75 -1.73
CA LEU A 100 -5.62 -7.38 -1.49
C LEU A 100 -7.13 -7.36 -1.20
N LEU A 101 -7.49 -6.78 -0.06
CA LEU A 101 -8.86 -6.57 0.40
C LEU A 101 -9.20 -5.08 0.27
N VAL A 102 -10.31 -4.79 -0.41
CA VAL A 102 -10.83 -3.44 -0.56
C VAL A 102 -12.21 -3.38 0.07
N VAL A 103 -12.35 -2.54 1.10
CA VAL A 103 -13.61 -2.36 1.83
C VAL A 103 -14.24 -1.04 1.40
N THR A 104 -15.42 -1.08 0.81
CA THR A 104 -16.21 0.11 0.46
C THR A 104 -17.03 0.62 1.64
N ARG A 105 -17.47 1.88 1.56
CA ARG A 105 -18.34 2.48 2.57
C ARG A 105 -19.71 1.79 2.71
N ASP A 106 -20.20 1.12 1.67
CA ASP A 106 -21.46 0.37 1.69
C ASP A 106 -21.33 -1.03 2.35
N GLY A 107 -20.13 -1.40 2.80
CA GLY A 107 -19.87 -2.68 3.46
C GLY A 107 -19.49 -3.81 2.50
N THR A 108 -19.40 -3.57 1.19
CA THR A 108 -18.85 -4.55 0.25
C THR A 108 -17.34 -4.71 0.46
N VAL A 109 -16.87 -5.95 0.42
CA VAL A 109 -15.45 -6.29 0.47
C VAL A 109 -15.09 -7.02 -0.81
N ARG A 110 -14.09 -6.53 -1.53
CA ARG A 110 -13.51 -7.21 -2.70
C ARG A 110 -12.15 -7.79 -2.37
N CYS A 111 -11.95 -9.05 -2.73
CA CYS A 111 -10.71 -9.79 -2.52
C CYS A 111 -10.06 -10.07 -3.88
N TYR A 112 -8.92 -9.45 -4.15
CA TYR A 112 -8.19 -9.62 -5.41
C TYR A 112 -7.12 -10.70 -5.27
N TYR A 113 -7.10 -11.63 -6.23
CA TYR A 113 -6.12 -12.70 -6.31
C TYR A 113 -5.03 -12.34 -7.33
N GLY A 114 -3.77 -12.38 -6.93
CA GLY A 114 -2.64 -12.13 -7.85
C GLY A 114 -2.63 -10.75 -8.51
N LEU A 115 -3.37 -9.77 -7.95
CA LEU A 115 -3.47 -8.39 -8.44
C LEU A 115 -3.99 -8.27 -9.89
N GLN A 116 -4.70 -9.30 -10.37
CA GLN A 116 -5.35 -9.31 -11.68
C GLN A 116 -6.77 -8.74 -11.61
N HIS A 117 -7.53 -8.87 -12.70
CA HIS A 117 -8.93 -8.40 -12.75
C HIS A 117 -9.90 -9.30 -11.98
N ASP A 118 -9.50 -10.52 -11.63
CA ASP A 118 -10.34 -11.47 -10.94
C ASP A 118 -10.39 -11.17 -9.44
N PHE A 119 -11.60 -11.05 -8.92
CA PHE A 119 -11.86 -10.86 -7.50
C PHE A 119 -13.06 -11.68 -7.06
N THR A 120 -13.06 -12.09 -5.79
CA THR A 120 -14.29 -12.49 -5.10
C THR A 120 -14.82 -11.31 -4.31
N GLN A 121 -16.12 -11.32 -3.99
CA GLN A 121 -16.70 -10.29 -3.13
C GLN A 121 -17.66 -10.88 -2.13
N PHE A 122 -17.72 -10.26 -0.95
CA PHE A 122 -18.72 -10.53 0.07
C PHE A 122 -19.16 -9.21 0.71
N SER A 123 -20.27 -9.23 1.44
CA SER A 123 -20.76 -8.07 2.18
C SER A 123 -20.54 -8.28 3.67
N LEU A 124 -20.15 -7.22 4.37
CA LEU A 124 -20.19 -7.15 5.84
C LEU A 124 -21.63 -6.96 6.36
N GLY A 125 -22.63 -6.84 5.48
CA GLY A 125 -24.04 -6.67 5.82
C GLY A 125 -25.01 -7.49 4.95
N HIS A 126 -25.45 -8.63 5.49
CA HIS A 126 -26.84 -9.01 5.78
C HIS A 126 -26.79 -9.93 7.02
N GLY A 127 -27.29 -9.44 8.15
CA GLY A 127 -27.81 -10.27 9.25
C GLY A 127 -29.33 -10.26 9.17
#